data_AF-A0A9E4PMG9-F1
#
_entry.id   AF-A0A9E4PMG9-F1
#
_cell.length_a   1.000
_cell.length_b   1.000
_cell.length_c   1.000
_cell.angle_alpha   90.00
_cell.angle_beta   90.00
_cell.angle_gamma   90.00
#
_symmetry.space_group_name_H-M   'P 1'
#
loop_
_entity.id
_entity.type
_entity.pdbx_description
1 polymer ?
#
loop_
_entity_poly.entity_id
_entity_poly.type
_entity_poly.pdbx_seq_one_letter_code
_entity_poly.pdbx_strand_id
1 'polypeptide(L)'
;AIEPGRPEGRTLKDAAEAALRLVVGQRSIDDVLVRERESVAAATKERLQEILDDYRTGINVINVQLQDVKAPEEVRDAFDDVLRGRQERDTKINQARTFENDIIPRAKGDAERIIKEAEAFAQARIARAQGEADRFTSVLREYRRSEKSREVTRQRLYLEAMEDILPGITKIIVSPDAQTVLILGGREGITPIPLGPQPRP
;
A
#
# COMPACT_ATOMS: atom_id res chain seq x y z
N ALA A 1 -56.76 -27.88 38.62
CA ALA A 1 -55.52 -28.67 38.46
C ALA A 1 -55.37 -28.96 36.98
N ILE A 2 -54.19 -28.71 36.41
CA ILE A 2 -53.92 -28.94 34.99
C ILE A 2 -53.62 -30.43 34.84
N GLU A 3 -54.27 -31.12 33.91
CA GLU A 3 -53.99 -32.52 33.62
C GLU A 3 -52.55 -32.69 33.10
N PRO A 4 -51.80 -33.70 33.57
CA PRO A 4 -50.46 -34.00 33.05
C PRO A 4 -50.51 -34.27 31.54
N GLY A 5 -49.67 -33.58 30.76
CA GLY A 5 -49.46 -33.91 29.33
C GLY A 5 -50.12 -33.01 28.28
N ARG A 6 -50.71 -31.86 28.65
CA ARG A 6 -51.12 -30.83 27.68
C ARG A 6 -50.19 -29.60 27.70
N PRO A 7 -49.08 -29.60 26.93
CA PRO A 7 -48.15 -28.47 26.88
C PRO A 7 -48.72 -27.22 26.20
N GLU A 8 -49.86 -27.32 25.51
CA GLU A 8 -50.51 -26.19 24.81
C GLU A 8 -51.31 -25.25 25.74
N GLY A 9 -51.21 -25.45 27.06
CA GLY A 9 -51.95 -24.70 28.05
C GLY A 9 -51.58 -23.20 28.08
N ARG A 10 -52.59 -22.35 28.28
CA ARG A 10 -52.44 -20.92 28.58
C ARG A 10 -51.39 -20.65 29.67
N THR A 11 -51.27 -21.56 30.63
CA THR A 11 -50.28 -21.53 31.72
C THR A 11 -48.83 -21.60 31.24
N LEU A 12 -48.50 -22.40 30.21
CA LEU A 12 -47.13 -22.42 29.68
C LEU A 12 -46.79 -21.10 29.01
N LYS A 13 -47.75 -20.53 28.26
CA LYS A 13 -47.59 -19.23 27.61
C LYS A 13 -47.41 -18.11 28.64
N ASP A 14 -48.25 -18.09 29.66
CA ASP A 14 -48.19 -17.08 30.73
C ASP A 14 -46.88 -17.20 31.53
N ALA A 15 -46.42 -18.43 31.82
CA ALA A 15 -45.13 -18.67 32.48
C ALA A 15 -43.95 -18.24 31.62
N ALA A 16 -43.96 -18.53 30.31
CA ALA A 16 -42.94 -18.11 29.37
C ALA A 16 -42.87 -16.58 29.24
N GLU A 17 -44.02 -15.91 29.18
CA GLU A 17 -44.09 -14.45 29.13
C GLU A 17 -43.56 -13.82 30.42
N ALA A 18 -43.91 -14.38 31.59
CA ALA A 18 -43.41 -13.91 32.87
C ALA A 18 -41.89 -14.08 33.02
N ALA A 19 -41.36 -15.25 32.66
CA ALA A 19 -39.93 -15.53 32.68
C ALA A 19 -39.16 -14.57 31.77
N LEU A 20 -39.63 -14.39 30.53
CA LEU A 20 -39.00 -13.49 29.57
C LEU A 20 -39.05 -12.03 30.04
N ARG A 21 -40.21 -11.56 30.55
CA ARG A 21 -40.37 -10.20 31.07
C ARG A 21 -39.40 -9.91 32.21
N LEU A 22 -39.19 -10.88 33.11
CA LEU A 22 -38.28 -10.72 34.23
C LEU A 22 -36.81 -10.63 33.75
N VAL A 23 -36.39 -11.54 32.87
CA VAL A 23 -35.00 -11.58 32.37
C VAL A 23 -34.68 -10.33 31.54
N VAL A 24 -35.62 -9.87 30.71
CA VAL A 24 -35.44 -8.65 29.91
C VAL A 24 -35.48 -7.40 30.79
N GLY A 25 -36.34 -7.35 31.82
CA GLY A 25 -36.43 -6.21 32.74
C GLY A 25 -35.19 -6.02 33.64
N GLN A 26 -34.36 -7.05 33.80
CA GLN A 26 -33.11 -6.98 34.56
C GLN A 26 -31.89 -6.60 33.71
N ARG A 27 -32.03 -6.51 32.39
CA ARG A 27 -30.93 -6.23 31.46
C ARG A 27 -31.15 -4.93 30.72
N SER A 28 -30.06 -4.33 30.22
CA SER A 28 -30.17 -3.21 29.31
C SER A 28 -30.75 -3.68 27.98
N ILE A 29 -31.67 -2.89 27.43
CA ILE A 29 -32.29 -3.15 26.12
C ILE A 29 -31.25 -3.29 25.00
N ASP A 30 -30.15 -2.53 25.08
CA ASP A 30 -29.01 -2.61 24.16
C ASP A 30 -28.39 -4.03 24.12
N ASP A 31 -28.23 -4.64 25.29
CA ASP A 31 -27.58 -5.95 25.43
C ASP A 31 -28.49 -7.06 24.91
N VAL A 32 -29.79 -6.96 25.20
CA VAL A 32 -30.82 -7.92 24.75
C VAL A 32 -30.99 -7.91 23.23
N LEU A 33 -30.93 -6.73 22.59
CA LEU A 33 -31.17 -6.59 21.16
C LEU A 33 -29.97 -6.92 20.29
N VAL A 34 -28.75 -6.55 20.73
CA VAL A 34 -27.55 -6.49 19.87
C VAL A 34 -26.51 -7.55 20.21
N ARG A 35 -26.32 -7.94 21.48
CA ARG A 35 -25.13 -8.69 21.92
C ARG A 35 -25.41 -10.03 22.59
N GLU A 36 -26.51 -10.15 23.35
CA GLU A 36 -26.67 -11.21 24.34
C GLU A 36 -27.90 -12.10 24.11
N ARG A 37 -28.34 -12.29 22.86
CA ARG A 37 -29.54 -13.10 22.54
C ARG A 37 -29.45 -14.53 23.09
N GLU A 38 -28.28 -15.15 22.99
CA GLU A 38 -28.05 -16.50 23.52
C GLU A 38 -28.05 -16.52 25.05
N SER A 39 -27.46 -15.51 25.69
CA SER A 39 -27.45 -15.38 27.15
C SER A 39 -28.87 -15.15 27.71
N VAL A 40 -29.68 -14.33 27.02
CA VAL A 40 -31.09 -14.09 27.36
C VAL A 40 -31.92 -15.36 27.17
N ALA A 41 -31.70 -16.10 26.09
CA ALA A 41 -32.36 -17.39 25.84
C ALA A 41 -32.05 -18.41 26.94
N ALA A 42 -30.78 -18.55 27.32
CA ALA A 42 -30.33 -19.44 28.38
C ALA A 42 -30.92 -19.07 29.75
N ALA A 43 -30.84 -17.79 30.14
CA ALA A 43 -31.41 -17.31 31.39
C ALA A 43 -32.94 -17.45 31.43
N THR A 44 -33.63 -17.22 30.30
CA THR A 44 -35.08 -17.42 30.20
C THR A 44 -35.45 -18.89 30.33
N LYS A 45 -34.66 -19.81 29.77
CA LYS A 45 -34.85 -21.25 29.93
C LYS A 45 -34.75 -21.67 31.40
N GLU A 46 -33.73 -21.21 32.12
CA GLU A 46 -33.55 -21.52 33.55
C GLU A 46 -34.75 -21.03 34.37
N ARG A 47 -35.14 -19.77 34.20
CA ARG A 47 -36.30 -19.19 34.92
C ARG A 47 -37.62 -19.84 34.53
N LEU A 48 -37.81 -20.19 33.27
CA LEU A 48 -39.01 -20.90 32.82
C LEU A 48 -39.08 -22.29 33.44
N GLN A 49 -37.96 -23.02 33.55
CA GLN A 49 -37.93 -24.32 34.21
C GLN A 49 -38.28 -24.20 35.70
N GLU A 50 -37.72 -23.22 36.42
CA GLU A 50 -38.04 -22.97 37.83
C GLU A 50 -39.54 -22.71 38.05
N ILE A 51 -40.16 -21.87 37.22
CA ILE A 51 -41.61 -21.57 37.32
C ILE A 51 -42.46 -22.82 37.02
N LEU A 52 -42.06 -23.64 36.05
CA LEU A 52 -42.78 -24.86 35.68
C LEU A 52 -42.65 -25.99 36.71
N ASP A 53 -41.51 -26.05 37.40
CA ASP A 53 -41.25 -26.96 38.53
C ASP A 53 -42.07 -26.54 39.76
N ASP A 54 -42.14 -25.23 40.07
CA ASP A 54 -42.96 -24.68 41.14
C ASP A 54 -44.46 -24.98 40.93
N TYR A 55 -44.92 -24.88 39.69
CA TYR A 55 -46.29 -25.23 39.32
C TYR A 55 -46.53 -26.74 39.22
N ARG A 56 -45.50 -27.57 39.46
CA ARG A 56 -45.54 -29.05 39.43
C ARG A 56 -46.18 -29.57 38.14
N THR A 57 -45.83 -28.94 37.03
CA THR A 57 -46.44 -29.23 35.71
C THR A 57 -45.92 -30.51 35.08
N GLY A 58 -44.75 -30.98 35.49
CA GLY A 58 -44.07 -32.14 34.91
C GLY A 58 -43.52 -31.89 33.50
N ILE A 59 -43.39 -30.63 33.09
CA ILE A 59 -42.87 -30.23 31.77
C ILE A 59 -41.37 -29.92 31.88
N ASN A 60 -40.57 -30.51 30.98
CA ASN A 60 -39.14 -30.24 30.87
C ASN A 60 -38.83 -29.38 29.64
N VAL A 61 -38.18 -28.24 29.83
CA VAL A 61 -37.83 -27.29 28.77
C VAL A 61 -36.49 -27.67 28.16
N ILE A 62 -36.50 -28.04 26.88
CA ILE A 62 -35.27 -28.44 26.17
C ILE A 62 -34.50 -27.22 25.65
N ASN A 63 -35.19 -26.29 25.00
CA ASN A 63 -34.59 -25.08 24.43
C ASN A 63 -35.58 -23.92 24.41
N VAL A 64 -35.06 -22.70 24.52
CA VAL A 64 -35.80 -21.45 24.32
C VAL A 64 -35.09 -20.66 23.24
N GLN A 65 -35.81 -20.23 22.22
CA GLN A 65 -35.25 -19.41 21.14
C GLN A 65 -36.02 -18.10 21.05
N LEU A 66 -35.30 -16.99 21.16
CA LEU A 66 -35.87 -15.67 20.88
C LEU A 66 -36.02 -15.53 19.36
N GLN A 67 -37.23 -15.17 18.93
CA GLN A 67 -37.56 -14.88 17.54
C GLN A 67 -37.13 -13.44 17.21
N ASP A 68 -37.96 -12.68 16.50
CA ASP A 68 -37.66 -11.30 16.14
C ASP A 68 -38.05 -10.34 17.25
N VAL A 69 -37.04 -9.72 17.88
CA VAL A 69 -37.23 -8.59 18.79
C VAL A 69 -37.18 -7.31 17.96
N LYS A 70 -38.31 -6.60 17.88
CA LYS A 70 -38.41 -5.30 17.21
C LYS A 70 -38.58 -4.21 18.26
N ALA A 71 -37.80 -3.14 18.15
CA ALA A 71 -38.01 -1.94 18.96
C ALA A 71 -39.37 -1.30 18.59
N PRO A 72 -40.09 -0.69 19.56
CA PRO A 72 -41.25 0.14 19.25
C PRO A 72 -40.86 1.28 18.30
N GLU A 73 -41.74 1.61 17.33
CA GLU A 73 -41.51 2.69 16.36
C GLU A 73 -41.18 4.03 17.04
N GLU A 74 -41.75 4.27 18.22
CA GLU A 74 -41.62 5.52 18.99
C GLU A 74 -40.18 5.85 19.42
N VAL A 75 -39.30 4.85 19.54
CA VAL A 75 -37.92 5.04 20.05
C VAL A 75 -36.84 4.64 19.04
N ARG A 76 -37.23 4.13 17.86
CA ARG A 76 -36.29 3.59 16.87
C ARG A 76 -35.22 4.60 16.46
N ASP A 77 -35.60 5.83 16.20
CA ASP A 77 -34.69 6.90 15.76
C ASP A 77 -33.62 7.21 16.81
N ALA A 78 -34.00 7.26 18.10
CA ALA A 78 -33.05 7.51 19.18
C ALA A 78 -32.04 6.36 19.37
N PHE A 79 -32.48 5.12 19.17
CA PHE A 79 -31.58 3.95 19.19
C PHE A 79 -30.62 3.94 18.01
N ASP A 80 -31.14 4.21 16.80
CA ASP A 80 -30.33 4.29 15.59
C ASP A 80 -29.27 5.39 15.70
N ASP A 81 -29.59 6.52 16.33
CA ASP A 81 -28.63 7.59 16.60
C ASP A 81 -27.54 7.18 17.59
N VAL A 82 -27.86 6.45 18.67
CA VAL A 82 -26.85 5.93 19.60
C VAL A 82 -25.92 4.92 18.93
N LEU A 83 -26.46 4.04 18.09
CA LEU A 83 -25.68 3.07 17.30
C LEU A 83 -24.76 3.78 16.31
N ARG A 84 -25.29 4.75 15.56
CA ARG A 84 -24.51 5.57 14.63
C ARG A 84 -23.40 6.32 15.36
N GLY A 85 -23.70 6.94 16.50
CA GLY A 85 -22.72 7.64 17.33
C GLY A 85 -21.59 6.73 17.83
N ARG A 86 -21.89 5.50 18.25
CA ARG A 86 -20.88 4.50 18.62
C ARG A 86 -19.99 4.13 17.43
N GLN A 87 -20.59 3.88 16.26
CA GLN A 87 -19.85 3.55 15.05
C GLN A 87 -18.96 4.70 14.56
N GLU A 88 -19.47 5.93 14.62
CA GLU A 88 -18.68 7.13 14.31
C GLU A 88 -17.51 7.33 15.27
N ARG A 89 -17.72 7.10 16.56
CA ARG A 89 -16.65 7.15 17.56
C ARG A 89 -15.55 6.13 17.24
N ASP A 90 -15.92 4.89 16.99
CA ASP A 90 -14.95 3.82 16.69
C ASP A 90 -14.20 4.11 15.38
N THR A 91 -14.92 4.63 14.38
CA THR A 91 -14.32 5.07 13.11
C THR A 91 -13.30 6.18 13.34
N LYS A 92 -13.64 7.22 14.11
CA LYS A 92 -12.73 8.33 14.43
C LYS A 92 -11.49 7.85 15.20
N ILE A 93 -11.65 6.94 16.16
CA ILE A 93 -10.53 6.35 16.91
C ILE A 93 -9.61 5.57 15.96
N ASN A 94 -10.16 4.75 15.06
CA ASN A 94 -9.38 3.99 14.10
C ASN A 94 -8.67 4.89 13.09
N GLN A 95 -9.31 5.96 12.62
CA GLN A 95 -8.68 6.96 11.76
C GLN A 95 -7.51 7.66 12.45
N ALA A 96 -7.68 8.08 13.71
CA ALA A 96 -6.62 8.72 14.49
C ALA A 96 -5.42 7.79 14.68
N ARG A 97 -5.66 6.52 15.04
CA ARG A 97 -4.59 5.50 15.14
C ARG A 97 -3.89 5.25 13.81
N THR A 98 -4.65 5.18 12.72
CA THR A 98 -4.07 5.00 11.37
C THR A 98 -3.18 6.19 11.00
N PHE A 99 -3.61 7.41 11.31
CA PHE A 99 -2.85 8.63 11.05
C PHE A 99 -1.54 8.67 11.86
N GLU A 100 -1.60 8.35 13.16
CA GLU A 100 -0.42 8.23 14.01
C GLU A 100 0.57 7.18 13.48
N ASN A 101 0.05 6.02 13.05
CA ASN A 101 0.83 4.94 12.48
C ASN A 101 1.37 5.22 11.07
N ASP A 102 0.83 6.18 10.32
CA ASP A 102 1.34 6.56 8.99
C ASP A 102 2.43 7.64 9.07
N ILE A 103 2.26 8.67 9.92
CA ILE A 103 3.17 9.82 9.94
C ILE A 103 4.58 9.43 10.38
N ILE A 104 4.72 8.67 11.47
CA ILE A 104 6.04 8.39 12.03
C ILE A 104 6.88 7.53 11.06
N PRO A 105 6.36 6.42 10.50
CA PRO A 105 7.11 5.64 9.52
C PRO A 105 7.38 6.40 8.22
N ARG A 106 6.42 7.20 7.74
CA ARG A 106 6.61 8.01 6.53
C ARG A 106 7.75 9.02 6.72
N ALA A 107 7.74 9.77 7.82
CA ALA A 107 8.80 10.74 8.13
C ALA A 107 10.17 10.07 8.29
N LYS A 108 10.24 8.90 8.92
CA LYS A 108 11.48 8.11 9.01
C LYS A 108 11.96 7.63 7.64
N GLY A 109 11.06 7.09 6.83
CA GLY A 109 11.38 6.65 5.48
C GLY A 109 11.89 7.79 4.59
N ASP A 110 11.29 8.97 4.69
CA ASP A 110 11.76 10.16 3.99
C ASP A 110 13.14 10.62 4.46
N ALA A 111 13.39 10.61 5.78
CA ALA A 111 14.71 10.93 6.32
C ALA A 111 15.78 9.95 5.85
N GLU A 112 15.51 8.64 5.93
CA GLU A 112 16.41 7.59 5.44
C GLU A 112 16.66 7.69 3.94
N ARG A 113 15.62 7.99 3.16
CA ARG A 113 15.73 8.22 1.72
C ARG A 113 16.68 9.37 1.40
N ILE A 114 16.53 10.51 2.07
CA ILE A 114 17.41 11.68 1.87
C ILE A 114 18.87 11.33 2.19
N ILE A 115 19.12 10.61 3.29
CA ILE A 115 20.47 10.18 3.67
C ILE A 115 21.05 9.25 2.61
N LYS A 116 20.27 8.25 2.15
CA LYS A 116 20.70 7.30 1.14
C LYS A 116 20.97 7.95 -0.21
N GLU A 117 20.15 8.91 -0.61
CA GLU A 117 20.37 9.72 -1.83
C GLU A 117 21.68 10.52 -1.72
N ALA A 118 21.95 11.14 -0.57
CA ALA A 118 23.19 11.89 -0.34
C ALA A 118 24.43 10.97 -0.34
N GLU A 119 24.36 9.81 0.31
CA GLU A 119 25.42 8.78 0.30
C GLU A 119 25.70 8.29 -1.13
N ALA A 120 24.64 7.96 -1.88
CA ALA A 120 24.73 7.51 -3.26
C ALA A 120 25.35 8.60 -4.16
N PHE A 121 24.96 9.86 -4.00
CA PHE A 121 25.55 10.97 -4.74
C PHE A 121 27.03 11.14 -4.43
N ALA A 122 27.43 11.07 -3.15
CA ALA A 122 28.82 11.17 -2.75
C ALA A 122 29.66 10.04 -3.35
N GLN A 123 29.17 8.79 -3.28
CA GLN A 123 29.82 7.63 -3.88
C GLN A 123 29.92 7.75 -5.39
N ALA A 124 28.84 8.16 -6.06
CA ALA A 124 28.83 8.38 -7.51
C ALA A 124 29.85 9.46 -7.92
N ARG A 125 30.00 10.52 -7.12
CA ARG A 125 31.00 11.58 -7.39
C ARG A 125 32.43 11.06 -7.25
N ILE A 126 32.72 10.27 -6.22
CA ILE A 126 34.04 9.65 -6.00
C ILE A 126 34.36 8.67 -7.13
N ALA A 127 33.41 7.79 -7.47
CA ALA A 127 33.58 6.79 -8.53
C ALA A 127 33.80 7.45 -9.90
N ARG A 128 33.07 8.53 -10.20
CA ARG A 128 33.27 9.30 -11.44
C ARG A 128 34.66 9.94 -11.47
N ALA A 129 35.09 10.59 -10.38
CA ALA A 129 36.41 11.21 -10.30
C ALA A 129 37.54 10.17 -10.43
N GLN A 130 37.39 8.99 -9.83
CA GLN A 130 38.34 7.88 -9.99
C GLN A 130 38.37 7.37 -11.44
N GLY A 131 37.21 7.15 -12.06
CA GLY A 131 37.13 6.74 -13.46
C GLY A 131 37.75 7.75 -14.43
N GLU A 132 37.58 9.05 -14.17
CA GLU A 132 38.22 10.12 -14.93
C GLU A 132 39.74 10.14 -14.72
N ALA A 133 40.22 9.97 -13.48
CA ALA A 133 41.65 9.90 -13.17
C ALA A 133 42.33 8.67 -13.81
N ASP A 134 41.66 7.51 -13.77
CA ASP A 134 42.13 6.27 -14.40
C ASP A 134 42.15 6.39 -15.92
N ARG A 135 41.12 7.02 -16.51
CA ARG A 135 41.07 7.34 -17.94
C ARG A 135 42.23 8.27 -18.32
N PHE A 136 42.45 9.35 -17.57
CA PHE A 136 43.54 10.29 -17.81
C PHE A 136 44.91 9.59 -17.73
N THR A 137 45.13 8.79 -16.70
CA THR A 137 46.39 8.04 -16.52
C THR A 137 46.63 7.05 -17.66
N SER A 138 45.57 6.40 -18.14
CA SER A 138 45.63 5.50 -19.30
C SER A 138 45.99 6.24 -20.59
N VAL A 139 45.35 7.38 -20.87
CA VAL A 139 45.67 8.22 -22.04
C VAL A 139 47.10 8.76 -21.96
N LEU A 140 47.54 9.22 -20.78
CA LEU A 140 48.89 9.72 -20.57
C LEU A 140 49.94 8.63 -20.82
N ARG A 141 49.66 7.39 -20.43
CA ARG A 141 50.53 6.24 -20.68
C ARG A 141 50.69 5.98 -22.18
N GLU A 142 49.59 5.97 -22.92
CA GLU A 142 49.63 5.79 -24.39
C GLU A 142 50.34 6.95 -25.10
N TYR A 143 50.11 8.18 -24.65
CA TYR A 143 50.80 9.36 -25.17
C TYR A 143 52.33 9.30 -24.97
N ARG A 144 52.80 8.69 -23.88
CA ARG A 144 54.24 8.57 -23.58
C ARG A 144 54.93 7.42 -24.32
N ARG A 145 54.19 6.47 -24.92
CA ARG A 145 54.75 5.20 -25.46
C ARG A 145 55.54 5.34 -26.77
N SER A 146 55.22 6.28 -27.65
CA SER A 146 55.98 6.51 -28.90
C SER A 146 55.71 7.90 -29.49
N GLU A 147 56.61 8.43 -30.33
CA GLU A 147 56.38 9.71 -31.03
C GLU A 147 55.15 9.67 -31.96
N LYS A 148 54.95 8.57 -32.71
CA LYS A 148 53.77 8.40 -33.57
C LYS A 148 52.46 8.37 -32.80
N SER A 149 52.46 7.81 -31.57
CA SER A 149 51.27 7.82 -30.70
C SER A 149 50.88 9.23 -30.25
N ARG A 150 51.83 10.18 -30.15
CA ARG A 150 51.54 11.56 -29.72
C ARG A 150 50.73 12.34 -30.75
N GLU A 151 51.05 12.19 -32.03
CA GLU A 151 50.37 12.89 -33.11
C GLU A 151 48.93 12.39 -33.29
N VAL A 152 48.74 11.06 -33.28
CA VAL A 152 47.41 10.45 -33.36
C VAL A 152 46.54 10.79 -32.14
N THR A 153 47.12 10.82 -30.93
CA THR A 153 46.38 11.18 -29.71
C THR A 153 45.96 12.65 -29.71
N ARG A 154 46.83 13.57 -30.19
CA ARG A 154 46.49 14.99 -30.33
C ARG A 154 45.38 15.21 -31.37
N GLN A 155 45.47 14.56 -32.53
CA GLN A 155 44.41 14.64 -33.53
C GLN A 155 43.08 14.13 -32.96
N ARG A 156 43.07 13.00 -32.24
CA ARG A 156 41.85 12.47 -31.61
C ARG A 156 41.24 13.43 -30.60
N LEU A 157 42.04 13.96 -29.66
CA LEU A 157 41.57 14.93 -28.67
C LEU A 157 41.02 16.22 -29.31
N TYR A 158 41.66 16.68 -30.39
CA TYR A 158 41.17 17.83 -31.16
C TYR A 158 39.81 17.55 -31.81
N LEU A 159 39.65 16.37 -32.41
CA LEU A 159 38.39 15.97 -33.03
C LEU A 159 37.26 15.77 -32.00
N GLU A 160 37.53 15.13 -30.86
CA GLU A 160 36.58 14.99 -29.75
C GLU A 160 36.18 16.35 -29.18
N ALA A 161 37.14 17.25 -28.91
CA ALA A 161 36.84 18.60 -28.42
C ALA A 161 36.01 19.41 -29.42
N MET A 162 36.31 19.28 -30.72
CA MET A 162 35.51 19.92 -31.75
C MET A 162 34.09 19.35 -31.77
N GLU A 163 33.92 18.03 -31.66
CA GLU A 163 32.61 17.36 -31.60
C GLU A 163 31.75 17.88 -30.43
N ASP A 164 32.33 18.03 -29.24
CA ASP A 164 31.65 18.58 -28.06
C ASP A 164 31.27 20.06 -28.22
N ILE A 165 32.14 20.88 -28.84
CA ILE A 165 31.91 22.32 -29.01
C ILE A 165 30.86 22.62 -30.10
N LEU A 166 30.71 21.75 -31.10
CA LEU A 166 29.78 21.94 -32.21
C LEU A 166 28.80 20.77 -32.36
N PRO A 167 27.90 20.57 -31.37
CA PRO A 167 26.90 19.52 -31.45
C PRO A 167 25.90 19.83 -32.58
N GLY A 168 25.71 18.89 -33.51
CA GLY A 168 24.69 18.98 -34.57
C GLY A 168 25.16 19.51 -35.93
N ILE A 169 26.46 19.80 -36.11
CA ILE A 169 27.00 20.25 -37.40
C ILE A 169 27.75 19.10 -38.08
N THR A 170 27.33 18.73 -39.29
CA THR A 170 28.04 17.74 -40.11
C THR A 170 29.41 18.28 -40.51
N LYS A 171 30.48 17.67 -40.00
CA LYS A 171 31.86 18.07 -40.29
C LYS A 171 32.45 17.20 -41.38
N ILE A 172 33.05 17.85 -42.38
CA ILE A 172 33.71 17.21 -43.51
C ILE A 172 35.21 17.46 -43.35
N ILE A 173 35.97 16.41 -43.05
CA ILE A 173 37.43 16.49 -42.93
C ILE A 173 38.03 16.06 -44.27
N VAL A 174 38.74 16.97 -44.93
CA VAL A 174 39.46 16.72 -46.19
C VAL A 174 40.95 16.82 -45.91
N SER A 175 41.68 15.71 -46.06
CA SER A 175 43.15 15.73 -45.97
C SER A 175 43.74 15.98 -47.37
N PRO A 176 44.74 16.86 -47.54
CA PRO A 176 45.28 17.23 -48.86
C PRO A 176 45.83 16.05 -49.68
N ASP A 177 46.25 14.97 -49.01
CA ASP A 177 46.85 13.77 -49.61
C ASP A 177 45.94 12.53 -49.61
N ALA A 178 44.68 12.64 -49.17
CA ALA A 178 43.78 11.49 -49.07
C ALA A 178 42.61 11.55 -50.07
N GLN A 179 42.42 10.48 -50.86
CA GLN A 179 41.28 10.25 -51.77
C GLN A 179 39.93 10.02 -51.05
N THR A 180 39.86 10.21 -49.73
CA THR A 180 38.68 9.84 -48.92
C THR A 180 38.27 10.99 -48.01
N VAL A 181 36.98 11.34 -48.07
CA VAL A 181 36.36 12.36 -47.22
C VAL A 181 35.74 11.68 -46.01
N LEU A 182 36.08 12.15 -44.81
CA LEU A 182 35.47 11.69 -43.57
C LEU A 182 34.35 12.66 -43.18
N ILE A 183 33.12 12.15 -43.14
CA ILE A 183 31.95 12.89 -42.67
C ILE A 183 31.66 12.45 -41.24
N LEU A 184 31.75 13.38 -40.29
CA LEU A 184 31.35 13.17 -38.91
C LEU A 184 30.00 13.88 -38.69
N GLY A 185 28.92 13.09 -38.65
CA GLY A 185 27.57 13.62 -38.42
C GLY A 185 26.49 12.54 -38.50
N GLY A 186 25.75 12.38 -37.40
CA GLY A 186 24.53 11.55 -37.35
C GLY A 186 24.73 10.18 -36.69
N ARG A 187 23.64 9.62 -36.17
CA ARG A 187 23.55 8.39 -35.34
C ARG A 187 23.98 7.09 -36.04
N GLU A 188 24.68 7.17 -37.16
CA GLU A 188 25.19 6.05 -37.93
C GLU A 188 26.68 6.33 -38.17
N GLY A 189 27.54 5.41 -37.76
CA GLY A 189 28.98 5.64 -37.66
C GLY A 189 29.68 6.05 -38.96
N ILE A 190 31.00 6.27 -38.82
CA ILE A 190 31.93 6.74 -39.84
C ILE A 190 31.73 5.98 -41.16
N THR A 191 31.17 6.65 -42.17
CA THR A 191 30.99 6.11 -43.53
C THR A 191 31.98 6.77 -44.48
N PRO A 192 32.99 6.04 -44.99
CA PRO A 192 33.92 6.59 -45.98
C PRO A 192 33.22 6.70 -47.34
N ILE A 193 33.22 7.91 -47.92
CA ILE A 193 32.79 8.13 -49.31
C ILE A 193 34.06 8.35 -50.16
N PRO A 194 34.35 7.47 -51.14
CA PRO A 194 35.46 7.67 -52.06
C PRO A 194 35.16 8.82 -53.01
N LEU A 195 36.13 9.74 -53.17
CA LEU A 195 36.07 10.71 -54.27
C LEU A 195 36.36 9.98 -55.58
N GLY A 196 35.43 10.08 -56.52
CA GLY A 196 35.63 9.63 -57.89
C GLY A 196 36.91 10.22 -58.49
N PRO A 197 37.48 9.56 -59.52
CA PRO A 197 38.81 9.89 -60.04
C PRO A 197 38.88 11.37 -60.44
N GLN A 198 39.91 12.06 -59.95
CA GLN A 198 40.19 13.43 -60.39
C GLN A 198 40.53 13.42 -61.89
N PRO A 199 40.00 14.37 -62.68
CA PRO A 199 40.42 14.53 -64.06
C PRO A 199 41.91 14.88 -64.10
N ARG A 200 42.67 14.15 -64.93
CA ARG A 200 44.10 14.42 -65.19
C ARG A 200 44.25 15.77 -65.90
N PRO A 201 45.37 16.48 -65.70
CA PRO A 201 45.65 17.76 -66.36
C PRO A 201 45.68 17.65 -67.89
#